data_AF-A0A6N8X2L9-F1
#
_entry.id   AF-A0A6N8X2L9-F1
#
_cell.length_a   1.000
_cell.length_b   1.000
_cell.length_c   1.000
_cell.angle_alpha   90.00
_cell.angle_beta   90.00
_cell.angle_gamma   90.00
#
_symmetry.space_group_name_H-M   'P 1'
#
loop_
_entity.id
_entity.type
_entity.pdbx_description
1 polymer ?
#
loop_
_entity_poly.entity_id
_entity_poly.type
_entity_poly.pdbx_seq_one_letter_code
_entity_poly.pdbx_strand_id
1 'polypeptide(L)'
;MKLFEHRDFAQIVLEAAEHFRERGLRPALVEKDYYVTEVLRIIASTIGEKVIFKGGTSLSKGWNLIDRFSEDIDVFLDPAAFEPTLGKRAIDRELKRLRDSLAGHPALTFLQPESRTIGGFGRSDRFAYPHPEQMCFAHSDALFPPPELTRAIEDEYQDQCRQLCFGAYPSWEEVQARFRDLRACL
;
A
#
# COMPACT_ATOMS: atom_id res chain seq x y z
N MET A 1 -12.69 7.29 -18.48
CA MET A 1 -11.98 8.04 -17.43
C MET A 1 -12.08 7.23 -16.16
N LYS A 2 -10.94 6.84 -15.60
CA LYS A 2 -10.88 6.15 -14.30
C LYS A 2 -11.06 7.18 -13.19
N LEU A 3 -11.54 6.75 -12.02
CA LEU A 3 -11.93 7.70 -10.97
C LEU A 3 -10.73 8.52 -10.46
N PHE A 4 -9.53 7.93 -10.38
CA PHE A 4 -8.31 8.63 -9.98
C PHE A 4 -7.86 9.74 -10.95
N GLU A 5 -8.32 9.70 -12.21
CA GLU A 5 -8.03 10.73 -13.22
C GLU A 5 -9.02 11.91 -13.14
N HIS A 6 -10.08 11.76 -12.33
CA HIS A 6 -11.06 12.81 -12.18
C HIS A 6 -10.50 13.96 -11.34
N ARG A 7 -10.71 15.20 -11.78
CA ARG A 7 -10.25 16.40 -11.06
C ARG A 7 -10.74 16.48 -9.61
N ASP A 8 -11.92 15.90 -9.34
CA ASP A 8 -12.53 15.91 -8.01
C ASP A 8 -12.20 14.65 -7.21
N PHE A 9 -11.25 13.80 -7.65
CA PHE A 9 -10.91 12.55 -6.96
C PHE A 9 -10.58 12.77 -5.48
N ALA A 10 -9.74 13.77 -5.17
CA ALA A 10 -9.40 14.12 -3.79
C ALA A 10 -10.66 14.48 -2.98
N GLN A 11 -11.55 15.31 -3.53
CA GLN A 11 -12.80 15.66 -2.86
C GLN A 11 -13.68 14.43 -2.65
N ILE A 12 -13.78 13.54 -3.63
CA ILE A 12 -14.57 12.31 -3.52
C ILE A 12 -14.02 11.41 -2.40
N VAL A 13 -12.70 11.30 -2.25
CA VAL A 13 -12.08 10.56 -1.14
C VAL A 13 -12.43 11.21 0.21
N LEU A 14 -12.37 12.54 0.31
CA LEU A 14 -12.72 13.27 1.54
C LEU A 14 -14.20 13.10 1.91
N GLU A 15 -15.11 13.25 0.94
CA GLU A 15 -16.55 13.07 1.14
C GLU A 15 -16.90 11.63 1.52
N ALA A 16 -16.26 10.65 0.88
CA ALA A 16 -16.45 9.25 1.24
C ALA A 16 -15.94 8.93 2.65
N ALA A 17 -14.81 9.52 3.07
CA ALA A 17 -14.32 9.38 4.43
C ALA A 17 -15.27 10.02 5.45
N GLU A 18 -15.80 11.21 5.17
CA GLU A 18 -16.78 11.86 6.04
C GLU A 18 -18.08 11.04 6.14
N HIS A 19 -18.56 10.51 5.02
CA HIS A 19 -19.72 9.62 4.98
C HIS A 19 -19.54 8.39 5.88
N PHE A 20 -18.32 7.84 5.96
CA PHE A 20 -17.99 6.69 6.79
C PHE A 20 -17.30 7.05 8.12
N ARG A 21 -17.41 8.30 8.58
CA ARG A 21 -16.72 8.79 9.80
C ARG A 21 -17.05 7.97 11.04
N GLU A 22 -18.31 7.52 11.19
CA GLU A 22 -18.75 6.69 12.33
C GLU A 22 -18.08 5.31 12.36
N ARG A 23 -17.56 4.84 11.22
CA ARG A 23 -16.77 3.60 11.10
C ARG A 23 -15.27 3.84 11.28
N GLY A 24 -14.86 5.07 11.58
CA GLY A 24 -13.45 5.45 11.76
C GLY A 24 -12.63 5.42 10.46
N LEU A 25 -13.27 5.46 9.28
CA LEU A 25 -12.55 5.46 8.01
C LEU A 25 -11.90 6.81 7.76
N ARG A 26 -10.57 6.83 7.79
CA ARG A 26 -9.76 8.01 7.44
C ARG A 26 -9.63 8.13 5.92
N PRO A 27 -9.45 9.35 5.37
CA PRO A 27 -9.28 9.56 3.93
C PRO A 27 -8.21 8.66 3.29
N ALA A 28 -7.05 8.52 3.96
CA ALA A 28 -5.97 7.63 3.50
C ALA A 28 -6.38 6.15 3.38
N LEU A 29 -7.33 5.67 4.20
CA LEU A 29 -7.84 4.30 4.09
C LEU A 29 -8.82 4.14 2.92
N VAL A 30 -9.64 5.15 2.66
CA VAL A 30 -10.57 5.18 1.52
C VAL A 30 -9.81 5.20 0.20
N GLU A 31 -8.79 6.05 0.10
CA GLU A 31 -7.88 6.12 -1.06
C GLU A 31 -7.18 4.77 -1.30
N LYS A 32 -6.59 4.21 -0.25
CA LYS A 32 -5.94 2.90 -0.32
C LYS A 32 -6.89 1.80 -0.77
N ASP A 33 -8.10 1.77 -0.21
CA ASP A 33 -9.11 0.77 -0.57
C ASP A 33 -9.53 0.87 -2.04
N TYR A 34 -9.62 2.09 -2.57
CA TYR A 34 -9.86 2.33 -4.00
C TYR A 34 -8.77 1.67 -4.87
N TYR A 35 -7.48 1.90 -4.59
CA TYR A 35 -6.40 1.32 -5.39
C TYR A 35 -6.30 -0.20 -5.23
N VAL A 36 -6.51 -0.75 -4.03
CA VAL A 36 -6.63 -2.20 -3.80
C VAL A 36 -7.75 -2.78 -4.67
N THR A 37 -8.89 -2.11 -4.74
CA THR A 37 -10.02 -2.53 -5.57
C THR A 37 -9.72 -2.46 -7.07
N GLU A 38 -8.99 -1.44 -7.53
CA GLU A 38 -8.52 -1.36 -8.91
C GLU A 38 -7.55 -2.49 -9.26
N VAL A 39 -6.62 -2.84 -8.36
CA VAL A 39 -5.72 -4.00 -8.55
C VAL A 39 -6.53 -5.30 -8.67
N LEU A 40 -7.51 -5.52 -7.78
CA LEU A 40 -8.40 -6.69 -7.85
C LEU A 40 -9.19 -6.73 -9.16
N ARG A 41 -9.68 -5.58 -9.65
CA ARG A 41 -10.37 -5.47 -10.94
C ARG A 41 -9.45 -5.88 -12.10
N ILE A 42 -8.20 -5.42 -12.10
CA ILE A 42 -7.22 -5.78 -13.13
C ILE A 42 -6.92 -7.28 -13.09
N ILE A 43 -6.71 -7.85 -11.89
CA ILE A 43 -6.49 -9.29 -11.72
C ILE A 43 -7.67 -10.07 -12.32
N ALA A 44 -8.90 -9.73 -11.92
CA ALA A 44 -10.10 -10.38 -12.44
C ALA A 44 -10.20 -10.29 -13.97
N SER A 45 -9.88 -9.13 -14.57
CA SER A 45 -9.89 -8.96 -16.03
C SER A 45 -8.75 -9.67 -16.77
N THR A 46 -7.61 -9.88 -16.11
CA THR A 46 -6.40 -10.43 -16.75
C THR A 46 -6.42 -11.95 -16.79
N ILE A 47 -6.80 -12.57 -15.69
CA ILE A 47 -6.66 -14.03 -15.48
C ILE A 47 -7.95 -14.70 -15.01
N GLY A 48 -8.93 -13.92 -14.54
CA GLY A 48 -10.27 -14.39 -14.21
C GLY A 48 -10.29 -15.54 -13.21
N GLU A 49 -11.11 -16.54 -13.50
CA GLU A 49 -11.36 -17.71 -12.64
C GLU A 49 -10.14 -18.62 -12.43
N LYS A 50 -9.03 -18.38 -13.15
CA LYS A 50 -7.79 -19.16 -12.99
C LYS A 50 -6.97 -18.68 -11.79
N VAL A 51 -7.46 -17.68 -11.06
CA VAL A 51 -6.88 -17.18 -9.81
C VAL A 51 -7.91 -17.21 -8.69
N ILE A 52 -7.45 -17.65 -7.52
CA ILE A 52 -8.20 -17.68 -6.27
C ILE A 52 -7.69 -16.57 -5.38
N PHE A 53 -8.57 -15.66 -4.99
CA PHE A 53 -8.26 -14.63 -4.01
C PHE A 53 -8.24 -15.24 -2.60
N LYS A 54 -7.13 -15.05 -1.87
CA LYS A 54 -6.88 -15.67 -0.57
C LYS A 54 -6.34 -14.64 0.44
N GLY A 55 -5.99 -15.10 1.64
CA GLY A 55 -5.33 -14.28 2.66
C GLY A 55 -6.27 -13.32 3.39
N GLY A 56 -5.70 -12.45 4.23
CA GLY A 56 -6.48 -11.57 5.12
C GLY A 56 -7.43 -10.63 4.37
N THR A 57 -7.03 -10.14 3.21
CA THR A 57 -7.82 -9.21 2.39
C THR A 57 -9.04 -9.88 1.77
N SER A 58 -8.98 -11.19 1.48
CA SER A 58 -10.16 -11.96 1.06
C SER A 58 -11.19 -12.12 2.19
N LEU A 59 -10.72 -12.25 3.44
CA LEU A 59 -11.58 -12.34 4.62
C LEU A 59 -12.27 -11.01 4.94
N SER A 60 -11.58 -9.88 4.77
CA SER A 60 -12.19 -8.55 4.97
C SER A 60 -13.11 -8.15 3.81
N LYS A 61 -12.64 -8.20 2.55
CA LYS A 61 -13.44 -7.74 1.39
C LYS A 61 -14.53 -8.70 0.95
N GLY A 62 -14.31 -10.01 1.04
CA GLY A 62 -15.28 -11.02 0.58
C GLY A 62 -16.32 -11.38 1.64
N TRP A 63 -15.95 -11.32 2.92
CA TRP A 63 -16.76 -11.89 4.00
C TRP A 63 -16.96 -10.95 5.21
N ASN A 64 -16.30 -9.78 5.22
CA ASN A 64 -16.36 -8.83 6.34
C ASN A 64 -16.03 -9.47 7.71
N LEU A 65 -15.14 -10.47 7.73
CA LEU A 65 -14.84 -11.28 8.92
C LEU A 65 -13.81 -10.64 9.85
N ILE A 66 -13.04 -9.66 9.36
CA ILE A 66 -12.03 -8.96 10.13
C ILE A 66 -12.13 -7.46 9.87
N ASP A 67 -12.10 -6.66 10.94
CA ASP A 67 -12.18 -5.19 10.88
C ASP A 67 -10.77 -4.58 10.94
N ARG A 68 -9.96 -4.91 9.93
CA ARG A 68 -8.66 -4.29 9.71
C ARG A 68 -8.46 -3.98 8.24
N PHE A 69 -7.94 -2.80 7.96
CA PHE A 69 -7.49 -2.47 6.63
C PHE A 69 -6.29 -3.35 6.25
N SER A 70 -6.28 -3.84 5.00
CA SER A 70 -5.21 -4.68 4.47
C SER A 70 -4.94 -4.28 3.03
N GLU A 71 -3.75 -3.75 2.77
CA GLU A 71 -3.27 -3.36 1.43
C GLU A 71 -2.70 -4.54 0.63
N ASP A 72 -2.29 -5.61 1.32
CA ASP A 72 -1.72 -6.78 0.67
C ASP A 72 -2.77 -7.53 -0.15
N ILE A 73 -2.44 -7.92 -1.38
CA ILE A 73 -3.32 -8.73 -2.24
C ILE A 73 -2.66 -10.08 -2.48
N ASP A 74 -3.31 -11.08 -1.91
CA ASP A 74 -2.84 -12.46 -1.92
C ASP A 74 -3.65 -13.28 -2.91
N VAL A 75 -2.99 -13.80 -3.94
CA VAL A 75 -3.63 -14.62 -4.97
C VAL A 75 -2.93 -15.95 -5.15
N PHE A 76 -3.71 -16.98 -5.48
CA PHE A 76 -3.21 -18.29 -5.89
C PHE A 76 -3.62 -18.54 -7.33
N LEU A 77 -2.65 -18.78 -8.22
CA LEU A 77 -2.90 -19.18 -9.60
C LEU A 77 -3.11 -20.69 -9.63
N ASP A 78 -4.27 -21.14 -10.10
CA ASP A 78 -4.58 -22.56 -10.26
C ASP A 78 -3.99 -23.08 -11.58
N PRO A 79 -2.93 -23.92 -11.55
CA PRO A 79 -2.32 -24.44 -12.77
C PRO A 79 -3.25 -25.38 -13.55
N ALA A 80 -4.21 -26.01 -12.87
CA ALA A 80 -5.15 -26.98 -13.46
C ALA A 80 -6.29 -26.29 -14.21
N ALA A 81 -6.54 -25.01 -13.97
CA ALA A 81 -7.53 -24.21 -14.70
C ALA A 81 -7.06 -23.79 -16.12
N PHE A 82 -5.91 -24.28 -16.57
CA PHE A 82 -5.35 -24.05 -17.91
C PHE A 82 -5.27 -25.37 -18.69
N GLU A 83 -5.40 -25.28 -20.01
CA GLU A 83 -5.22 -26.41 -20.92
C GLU A 83 -4.06 -26.14 -21.90
N PRO A 84 -2.98 -26.96 -21.87
CA PRO A 84 -2.69 -28.00 -20.88
C PRO A 84 -2.33 -27.41 -19.50
N THR A 85 -2.40 -28.24 -18.44
CA THR A 85 -2.02 -27.84 -17.08
C THR A 85 -0.63 -27.20 -17.05
N LEU A 86 -0.50 -26.07 -16.35
CA LEU A 86 0.75 -25.31 -16.35
C LEU A 86 1.84 -26.01 -15.53
N GLY A 87 3.02 -26.17 -16.14
CA GLY A 87 4.25 -26.47 -15.41
C GLY A 87 4.87 -25.22 -14.76
N LYS A 88 5.84 -25.41 -13.85
CA LYS A 88 6.50 -24.33 -13.07
C LYS A 88 6.92 -23.11 -13.90
N ARG A 89 7.57 -23.33 -15.05
CA ARG A 89 8.01 -22.23 -15.94
C ARG A 89 6.84 -21.46 -16.56
N ALA A 90 5.72 -22.14 -16.84
CA ALA A 90 4.54 -21.51 -17.38
C ALA A 90 3.79 -20.71 -16.31
N ILE A 91 3.75 -21.21 -15.07
CA ILE A 91 3.23 -20.47 -13.90
C ILE A 91 3.99 -19.14 -13.74
N ASP A 92 5.33 -19.16 -13.71
CA ASP A 92 6.12 -17.92 -13.58
C ASP A 92 5.85 -16.93 -14.74
N ARG A 93 5.62 -17.43 -15.96
CA ARG A 93 5.22 -16.56 -17.09
C ARG A 93 3.85 -15.92 -16.90
N GLU A 94 2.85 -16.68 -16.44
CA GLU A 94 1.52 -16.12 -16.18
C GLU A 94 1.54 -15.11 -15.02
N LEU A 95 2.31 -15.37 -13.97
CA LEU A 95 2.47 -14.42 -12.88
C LEU A 95 3.19 -13.13 -13.33
N LYS A 96 4.19 -13.24 -14.21
CA LYS A 96 4.83 -12.06 -14.84
C LYS A 96 3.85 -11.29 -15.72
N ARG A 97 3.04 -11.99 -16.53
CA ARG A 97 1.99 -11.36 -17.34
C ARG A 97 0.98 -10.62 -16.48
N LEU A 98 0.57 -11.19 -15.35
CA LEU A 98 -0.31 -10.54 -14.39
C LEU A 98 0.32 -9.26 -13.83
N ARG A 99 1.57 -9.35 -13.36
CA ARG A 99 2.36 -8.18 -12.91
C ARG A 99 2.46 -7.12 -14.01
N ASP A 100 2.72 -7.51 -15.25
CA ASP A 100 2.87 -6.57 -16.38
C ASP A 100 1.54 -5.91 -16.73
N SER A 101 0.42 -6.62 -16.56
CA SER A 101 -0.92 -6.06 -16.72
C SER A 101 -1.24 -5.03 -15.63
N LEU A 102 -0.79 -5.25 -14.39
CA LEU A 102 -0.84 -4.26 -13.32
C LEU A 102 0.07 -3.06 -13.60
N ALA A 103 1.31 -3.29 -14.07
CA ALA A 103 2.25 -2.24 -14.42
C ALA A 103 1.79 -1.38 -15.61
N GLY A 104 0.91 -1.92 -16.46
CA GLY A 104 0.25 -1.16 -17.53
C GLY A 104 -0.85 -0.21 -17.03
N HIS A 105 -1.21 -0.25 -15.75
CA HIS A 105 -2.20 0.67 -15.19
C HIS A 105 -1.56 2.05 -14.94
N PRO A 106 -2.14 3.16 -15.46
CA PRO A 106 -1.55 4.50 -15.35
C PRO A 106 -1.36 5.02 -13.93
N ALA A 107 -2.11 4.49 -12.96
CA ALA A 107 -1.94 4.83 -11.55
C ALA A 107 -0.98 3.92 -10.78
N LEU A 108 -0.40 2.90 -11.40
CA LEU A 108 0.44 1.92 -10.70
C LEU A 108 1.86 1.95 -11.25
N THR A 109 2.83 2.18 -10.37
CA THR A 109 4.26 2.13 -10.69
C THR A 109 4.85 0.86 -10.09
N PHE A 110 5.31 -0.04 -10.95
CA PHE A 110 5.97 -1.27 -10.50
C PHE A 110 7.35 -0.96 -9.89
N LEU A 111 7.54 -1.34 -8.62
CA LEU A 111 8.80 -1.17 -7.91
C LEU A 111 9.68 -2.40 -8.14
N GLN A 112 10.31 -2.45 -9.31
CA GLN A 112 11.16 -3.57 -9.74
C GLN A 112 12.22 -4.02 -8.70
N PRO A 113 12.91 -3.12 -7.98
CA PRO A 113 13.88 -3.52 -6.95
C PRO A 113 13.30 -4.35 -5.81
N GLU A 114 11.99 -4.27 -5.59
CA GLU A 114 11.27 -4.97 -4.53
C GLU A 114 10.61 -6.26 -4.98
N SER A 115 10.77 -6.60 -6.27
CA SER A 115 10.27 -7.85 -6.83
C SER A 115 11.07 -9.05 -6.34
N ARG A 116 10.38 -10.07 -5.82
CA ARG A 116 10.98 -11.32 -5.34
C ARG A 116 10.28 -12.52 -5.95
N THR A 117 11.06 -13.45 -6.48
CA THR A 117 10.57 -14.77 -6.89
C THR A 117 10.66 -15.73 -5.71
N ILE A 118 9.59 -16.46 -5.45
CA ILE A 118 9.48 -17.41 -4.33
C ILE A 118 9.40 -18.83 -4.91
N GLY A 119 10.42 -19.66 -4.66
CA GLY A 119 10.43 -21.07 -5.08
C GLY A 119 10.39 -21.32 -6.61
N GLY A 120 10.49 -20.28 -7.44
CA GLY A 120 10.41 -20.36 -8.91
C GLY A 120 9.00 -20.51 -9.49
N PHE A 121 7.95 -20.43 -8.65
CA PHE A 121 6.55 -20.52 -9.05
C PHE A 121 5.63 -19.57 -8.26
N GLY A 122 6.16 -18.84 -7.28
CA GLY A 122 5.49 -17.72 -6.60
C GLY A 122 6.24 -16.42 -6.85
N ARG A 123 5.53 -15.29 -6.67
CA ARG A 123 6.09 -13.95 -6.81
C ARG A 123 5.53 -13.03 -5.72
N SER A 124 6.35 -12.08 -5.29
CA SER A 124 5.96 -10.94 -4.46
C SER A 124 6.43 -9.69 -5.19
N ASP A 125 5.50 -8.90 -5.67
CA ASP A 125 5.75 -7.69 -6.47
C ASP A 125 5.13 -6.49 -5.72
N ARG A 126 5.86 -5.37 -5.60
CA ARG A 126 5.35 -4.14 -4.97
C ARG A 126 5.03 -3.09 -6.03
N PHE A 127 3.93 -2.37 -5.81
CA PHE A 127 3.50 -1.26 -6.66
C PHE A 127 3.29 -0.01 -5.79
N ALA A 128 3.72 1.14 -6.30
CA ALA A 128 3.34 2.45 -5.79
C ALA A 128 2.17 3.01 -6.60
N TYR A 129 1.42 3.95 -6.03
CA TYR A 129 0.35 4.68 -6.70
C TYR A 129 0.40 6.16 -6.29
N PRO A 130 -0.20 7.07 -7.08
CA PRO A 130 -0.14 8.49 -6.76
C PRO A 130 -1.03 8.82 -5.56
N HIS A 131 -0.44 9.55 -4.61
CA HIS A 131 -1.16 10.17 -3.50
C HIS A 131 -1.68 11.55 -3.93
N PRO A 132 -2.90 11.95 -3.54
CA PRO A 132 -3.35 13.34 -3.67
C PRO A 132 -2.35 14.27 -2.99
N GLU A 133 -1.97 15.39 -3.63
CA GLU A 133 -1.01 16.36 -3.06
C GLU A 133 -1.41 16.82 -1.64
N GLN A 134 -2.72 16.87 -1.38
CA GLN A 134 -3.30 17.26 -0.10
C GLN A 134 -3.11 16.21 1.03
N MET A 135 -2.62 15.01 0.70
CA MET A 135 -2.33 13.91 1.64
C MET A 135 -0.84 13.53 1.68
N CYS A 136 0.02 14.31 1.03
CA CYS A 136 1.47 14.17 1.10
C CYS A 136 2.02 14.90 2.34
N PHE A 137 2.70 14.17 3.23
CA PHE A 137 3.34 14.78 4.39
C PHE A 137 4.77 15.26 4.12
N ALA A 138 5.28 15.14 2.89
CA ALA A 138 6.67 15.51 2.56
C ALA A 138 7.00 16.98 2.86
N HIS A 139 5.99 17.83 3.05
CA HIS A 139 6.13 19.25 3.42
C HIS A 139 5.52 19.58 4.79
N SER A 140 5.15 18.58 5.58
CA SER A 140 4.54 18.79 6.90
C SER A 140 5.57 19.25 7.92
N ASP A 141 5.42 20.48 8.44
CA ASP A 141 6.24 21.00 9.53
C ASP A 141 6.12 20.17 10.82
N ALA A 142 5.06 19.38 10.97
CA ALA A 142 4.88 18.48 12.10
C ALA A 142 5.79 17.23 12.02
N LEU A 143 6.13 16.76 10.82
CA LEU A 143 7.07 15.64 10.61
C LEU A 143 8.48 16.11 10.27
N PHE A 144 8.59 17.29 9.66
CA PHE A 144 9.82 17.90 9.17
C PHE A 144 9.95 19.33 9.73
N PRO A 145 10.12 19.48 11.05
CA PRO A 145 10.16 20.78 11.68
C PRO A 145 11.34 21.61 11.16
N PRO A 146 11.19 22.94 11.07
CA PRO A 146 12.27 23.80 10.67
C PRO A 146 13.40 23.81 11.73
N PRO A 147 14.64 24.19 11.36
CA PRO A 147 15.81 24.09 12.22
C PRO A 147 15.63 24.75 13.60
N GLU A 148 14.92 25.87 13.65
CA GLU A 148 14.63 26.63 14.87
C GLU A 148 13.78 25.87 15.89
N LEU A 149 12.93 24.93 15.46
CA LEU A 149 12.09 24.12 16.34
C LEU A 149 12.74 22.77 16.71
N THR A 150 13.75 22.34 15.95
CA THR A 150 14.37 21.01 16.11
C THR A 150 14.92 20.79 17.52
N ARG A 151 15.54 21.80 18.12
CA ARG A 151 16.14 21.69 19.46
C ARG A 151 15.09 21.57 20.57
N ALA A 152 14.00 22.34 20.48
CA ALA A 152 12.93 22.27 21.46
C ALA A 152 12.24 20.90 21.46
N ILE A 153 12.02 20.35 20.25
CA ILE A 153 11.44 19.01 20.09
C ILE A 153 12.41 17.93 20.58
N GLU A 154 13.72 18.09 20.33
CA GLU A 154 14.74 17.17 20.83
C GLU A 154 14.72 17.08 22.36
N ASP A 155 14.73 18.24 23.04
CA ASP A 155 14.74 18.30 24.50
C ASP A 155 13.49 17.60 25.08
N GLU A 156 12.32 17.87 24.52
CA GLU A 156 11.05 17.25 24.94
C GLU A 156 11.00 15.74 24.64
N TYR A 157 11.45 15.32 23.45
CA TYR A 157 11.55 13.91 23.07
C TYR A 157 12.43 13.14 24.05
N GLN A 158 13.58 13.72 24.44
CA GLN A 158 14.50 13.10 25.38
C GLN A 158 13.88 12.98 26.78
N ASP A 159 13.17 14.00 27.26
CA ASP A 159 12.45 13.97 28.53
C ASP A 159 11.36 12.89 28.56
N GLN A 160 10.55 12.81 27.50
CA GLN A 160 9.49 11.81 27.37
C GLN A 160 10.06 10.39 27.31
N CYS A 161 11.11 10.16 26.51
CA CYS A 161 11.75 8.86 26.40
C CYS A 161 12.35 8.40 27.74
N ARG A 162 12.99 9.29 28.51
CA ARG A 162 13.48 8.97 29.86
C ARG A 162 12.38 8.52 30.81
N GLN A 163 11.17 9.07 30.67
CA GLN A 163 10.03 8.73 31.53
C GLN A 163 9.29 7.46 31.09
N LEU A 164 9.17 7.25 29.78
CA LEU A 164 8.28 6.24 29.20
C LEU A 164 8.98 4.97 28.75
N CYS A 165 10.27 5.03 28.42
CA CYS A 165 11.01 3.90 27.87
C CYS A 165 11.78 3.13 28.97
N PHE A 166 11.47 1.85 29.13
CA PHE A 166 12.24 0.95 29.98
C PHE A 166 13.35 0.27 29.16
N GLY A 167 14.39 1.03 28.81
CA GLY A 167 15.53 0.53 28.02
C GLY A 167 16.12 1.59 27.09
N ALA A 168 17.02 1.15 26.20
CA ALA A 168 17.56 2.02 25.16
C ALA A 168 16.45 2.44 24.18
N TYR A 169 16.49 3.70 23.75
CA TYR A 169 15.58 4.29 22.78
C TYR A 169 16.40 5.05 21.73
N PRO A 170 15.90 5.19 20.48
CA PRO A 170 16.66 5.85 19.42
C PRO A 170 16.90 7.32 19.77
N SER A 171 18.04 7.86 19.35
CA SER A 171 18.30 9.29 19.49
C SER A 171 17.33 10.10 18.62
N TRP A 172 17.15 11.38 18.95
CA TRP A 172 16.33 12.26 18.12
C TRP A 172 16.88 12.36 16.68
N GLU A 173 18.20 12.38 16.53
CA GLU A 173 18.87 12.37 15.23
C GLU A 173 18.55 11.10 14.41
N GLU A 174 18.53 9.93 15.05
CA GLU A 174 18.15 8.66 14.41
C GLU A 174 16.67 8.67 13.97
N VAL A 175 15.77 9.20 14.82
CA VAL A 175 14.35 9.36 14.47
C VAL A 175 14.19 10.32 13.29
N GLN A 176 14.87 11.46 13.31
CA GLN A 176 14.83 12.41 12.20
C GLN A 176 15.41 11.84 10.91
N ALA A 177 16.49 11.05 10.99
CA ALA A 177 17.04 10.36 9.82
C ALA A 177 16.01 9.40 9.20
N ARG A 178 15.29 8.64 10.03
CA ARG A 178 14.19 7.78 9.56
C ARG A 178 13.07 8.58 8.91
N PHE A 179 12.65 9.71 9.47
CA PHE A 179 11.65 10.57 8.83
C PHE A 179 12.15 11.12 7.50
N ARG A 180 13.42 11.54 7.39
CA ARG A 180 14.01 12.01 6.12
C ARG A 180 14.05 10.91 5.06
N ASP A 181 14.38 9.67 5.43
CA ASP A 181 14.31 8.53 4.51
C ASP A 181 12.88 8.32 4.00
N LEU A 182 11.90 8.43 4.90
CA LEU A 182 10.48 8.32 4.54
C LEU A 182 9.98 9.50 3.72
N ARG A 183 10.59 10.69 3.84
CA ARG A 183 10.23 11.89 3.06
C ARG A 183 10.35 11.67 1.56
N ALA A 184 11.32 10.87 1.12
CA ALA A 184 11.49 10.51 -0.29
C ALA A 184 10.43 9.50 -0.79
N CYS A 185 9.69 8.90 0.14
CA CYS A 185 8.64 7.92 -0.11
C CYS A 185 7.22 8.45 0.15
N LEU A 186 7.10 9.69 0.65
CA LEU A 186 5.85 10.41 0.94
C LEU A 186 5.55 11.42 -0.16
#